data_AF-L0H1T7-F1
#
_entry.id   AF-L0H1T7-F1
#
_cell.length_a   1.000
_cell.length_b   1.000
_cell.length_c   1.000
_cell.angle_alpha   90.00
_cell.angle_beta   90.00
_cell.angle_gamma   90.00
#
_symmetry.space_group_name_H-M   'P 1'
#
loop_
_entity.id
_entity.type
_entity.pdbx_description
1 polymer ?
#
loop_
_entity_poly.entity_id
_entity_poly.type
_entity_poly.pdbx_seq_one_letter_code
_entity_poly.pdbx_strand_id
1 'polypeptide(L)' 'MTISPEERENMIRMAAYFKAEKRQFAPGFETQDWADAEREVDEWLSQHRHVD' A
#
# COMPACT_ATOMS: atom_id res chain seq x y z
N MET A 1 19.84 -2.24 1.07
CA MET A 1 19.29 -0.87 1.17
C MET A 1 17.90 -0.97 1.80
N THR A 2 17.69 -0.36 2.96
CA THR A 2 16.44 -0.47 3.72
C THR A 2 15.44 0.58 3.25
N ILE A 3 14.19 0.17 2.99
CA ILE A 3 13.08 1.09 2.67
C ILE A 3 12.78 1.95 3.90
N SER A 4 12.73 3.27 3.71
CA SER A 4 12.36 4.22 4.77
C SER A 4 10.86 4.18 5.08
N PRO A 5 10.44 4.64 6.28
CA PRO A 5 9.02 4.75 6.61
C PRO A 5 8.23 5.63 5.63
N GLU A 6 8.84 6.71 5.13
CA GLU A 6 8.20 7.62 4.17
C GLU A 6 7.99 6.95 2.80
N GLU A 7 8.98 6.20 2.32
CA GLU A 7 8.84 5.41 1.08
C GLU A 7 7.74 4.35 1.23
N ARG A 8 7.68 3.66 2.38
CA ARG A 8 6.59 2.72 2.68
C ARG A 8 5.22 3.41 2.65
N GLU A 9 5.09 4.57 3.28
CA GLU A 9 3.84 5.33 3.29
C GLU A 9 3.42 5.78 1.88
N ASN A 10 4.37 6.23 1.05
CA ASN A 10 4.11 6.58 -0.33
C ASN A 10 3.60 5.39 -1.15
N MET A 11 4.15 4.20 -0.95
CA MET A 11 3.66 2.98 -1.59
C MET A 11 2.22 2.66 -1.18
N ILE A 12 1.90 2.75 0.11
CA ILE A 12 0.55 2.50 0.64
C ILE A 12 -0.45 3.50 0.05
N ARG A 13 -0.10 4.78 0.04
CA ARG A 13 -0.95 5.84 -0.52
C ARG A 13 -1.28 5.60 -1.99
N MET A 14 -0.27 5.22 -2.79
CA MET A 14 -0.47 4.91 -4.21
C MET A 14 -1.34 3.65 -4.40
N ALA A 15 -1.11 2.60 -3.62
CA ALA A 15 -1.90 1.38 -3.69
C ALA A 15 -3.37 1.62 -3.29
N ALA A 16 -3.62 2.38 -2.22
CA ALA A 16 -4.97 2.77 -1.80
C ALA A 16 -5.66 3.63 -2.87
N TYR A 17 -4.94 4.59 -3.46
CA TYR A 17 -5.43 5.41 -4.57
C TYR A 17 -5.89 4.54 -5.75
N PHE A 18 -5.07 3.59 -6.21
CA PHE A 18 -5.43 2.72 -7.32
C PHE A 18 -6.60 1.79 -7.00
N LYS A 19 -6.78 1.38 -5.74
CA LYS A 19 -7.96 0.61 -5.30
C LYS A 19 -9.24 1.44 -5.38
N ALA A 20 -9.20 2.67 -4.89
CA ALA A 20 -10.33 3.59 -5.01
C ALA A 20 -10.62 3.91 -6.49
N GLU A 21 -9.59 4.17 -7.30
CA GLU A 21 -9.72 4.45 -8.75
C GLU A 21 -10.40 3.29 -9.50
N LYS A 22 -10.03 2.03 -9.20
CA LYS A 22 -10.68 0.83 -9.79
C LYS A 22 -12.18 0.75 -9.52
N ARG A 23 -12.66 1.39 -8.44
CA ARG A 23 -14.08 1.49 -8.08
C ARG A 23 -14.64 2.89 -8.36
N GLN A 24 -14.01 3.65 -9.26
CA GLN A 24 -14.39 5.01 -9.64
C GLN A 24 -14.55 5.95 -8.44
N PHE A 25 -13.73 5.75 -7.40
CA PHE A 25 -13.77 6.49 -6.14
C PHE A 25 -15.13 6.44 -5.43
N ALA A 26 -15.85 5.30 -5.53
CA ALA A 26 -17.06 5.09 -4.75
C ALA A 26 -16.78 5.28 -3.24
N PRO A 27 -17.58 6.08 -2.51
CA PRO A 27 -17.35 6.38 -1.10
C PRO A 27 -17.64 5.17 -0.19
N GLY A 28 -17.11 5.20 1.03
CA GLY A 28 -17.36 4.18 2.06
C GLY A 28 -16.39 3.00 2.05
N PHE A 29 -15.33 3.07 1.24
CA PHE A 29 -14.27 2.05 1.16
C PHE A 29 -12.90 2.58 1.59
N GLU A 30 -12.80 3.83 2.04
CA GLU A 30 -11.53 4.53 2.27
C GLU A 30 -10.64 3.78 3.28
N THR A 31 -11.23 3.35 4.40
CA THR A 31 -10.52 2.57 5.43
C THR A 31 -10.13 1.19 4.93
N GLN A 32 -10.99 0.54 4.15
CA GLN A 32 -10.71 -0.79 3.60
C GLN A 32 -9.59 -0.73 2.55
N ASP A 33 -9.60 0.28 1.68
CA ASP A 33 -8.58 0.50 0.66
C ASP A 33 -7.22 0.77 1.27
N TRP A 34 -7.18 1.55 2.34
CA TRP A 34 -5.96 1.77 3.12
C TRP A 34 -5.47 0.48 3.79
N ALA A 35 -6.34 -0.23 4.50
CA ALA A 35 -5.97 -1.46 5.20
C ALA A 35 -5.48 -2.56 4.25
N ASP A 36 -6.12 -2.72 3.09
CA ASP A 36 -5.67 -3.64 2.06
C ASP A 36 -4.35 -3.20 1.43
N ALA A 37 -4.15 -1.91 1.22
CA ALA A 37 -2.89 -1.36 0.71
C ALA A 37 -1.73 -1.56 1.70
N GLU A 38 -1.94 -1.35 3.00
CA GLU A 38 -0.96 -1.65 4.04
C GLU A 38 -0.54 -3.11 4.00
N ARG A 39 -1.51 -4.03 3.97
CA ARG A 39 -1.25 -5.47 3.92
C ARG A 39 -0.47 -5.85 2.67
N GLU A 40 -0.88 -5.38 1.49
CA GLU A 40 -0.21 -5.69 0.22
C GLU A 40 1.23 -5.16 0.18
N VAL A 41 1.46 -3.93 0.66
CA VAL A 41 2.80 -3.34 0.71
C VAL A 41 3.68 -4.08 1.72
N ASP A 42 3.16 -4.43 2.89
CA ASP A 42 3.91 -5.16 3.91
C ASP A 42 4.26 -6.59 3.45
N GLU A 43 3.31 -7.28 2.81
CA GLU A 43 3.55 -8.58 2.18
C GLU A 43 4.65 -8.46 1.11
N TRP A 44 4.57 -7.48 0.21
CA TRP A 44 5.57 -7.27 -0.83
C TRP A 44 6.95 -6.96 -0.23
N LEU A 45 7.02 -6.05 0.75
CA LEU A 45 8.26 -5.68 1.45
C LEU A 45 8.84 -6.84 2.26
N SER A 46 8.02 -7.76 2.76
CA SER A 46 8.50 -8.97 3.43
C SER A 46 9.13 -9.96 2.45
N GLN A 47 8.56 -10.10 1.25
CA GLN A 47 9.03 -11.01 0.21
C GLN A 47 10.26 -10.49 -0.54
N HIS A 48 10.37 -9.16 -0.69
CA HIS A 48 11.41 -8.48 -1.46
C HIS A 48 12.43 -7.75 -0.58
N ARG A 49 12.38 -7.96 0.75
CA ARG A 49 13.53 -7.69 1.60
C ARG A 49 14.60 -8.71 1.25
N HIS A 50 15.50 -8.36 0.35
CA HIS A 50 16.73 -9.11 0.22
C HIS A 50 17.54 -8.96 1.50
N VAL A 51 17.75 -10.12 2.13
CA VAL A 51 18.89 -10.49 2.98
C VAL A 51 20.15 -9.83 2.41
N ASP A 52 20.84 -9.03 3.22
CA ASP A 52 22.21 -8.58 2.90
C ASP A 52 23.14 -9.80 2.73
#